data_AF-A0A7L2EMZ6-F1
#
_entry.id   AF-A0A7L2EMZ6-F1
#
_cell.length_a   1.000
_cell.length_b   1.000
_cell.length_c   1.000
_cell.angle_alpha   90.00
_cell.angle_beta   90.00
_cell.angle_gamma   90.00
#
_symmetry.space_group_name_H-M   'P 1'
#
loop_
_entity.id
_entity.type
_entity.pdbx_description
1 polymer ?
#
loop_
_entity_poly.entity_id
_entity_poly.type
_entity_poly.pdbx_seq_one_letter_code
_entity_poly.pdbx_strand_id
1 'polypeptide(L)'
;MSVKAFKLVSAVEREMLMGDKNYINIECIECCGKNLYIGTNDCFIYHFLLDEKISTAGKITFAATKQLHKYLGLKKPVSELKAASALTRLLVLCDNTITLVNMINLEPVPTGARIKGAVTFTLNENPVSGDPFCVEVCIISVKRRTIQMFMVFEDRVQIVKEVFTPEQPCAVAVDGYYLCLALTTQYIILNYNTGVSQDLFPYCSDEKRPIVKRIGRQEFLLAGPGGLGMFATVDGISQRAPVHWSENVIGAALCFPYVVALDDEFITVHSMLDQQQKQTLPFKEGHILQDFEGKVIVATNKGVYILVPLPLEKQIQDLLASHRVEEALVLAKGARRNIPKEKFQV
;
A
#
# COMPACT_ATOMS: atom_id res chain seq x y z
N MET A 1 2.16 -7.86 -29.23
CA MET A 1 1.32 -7.13 -28.25
C MET A 1 1.88 -7.41 -26.86
N SER A 2 1.84 -6.41 -25.98
CA SER A 2 2.27 -6.56 -24.59
C SER A 2 1.28 -7.44 -23.82
N VAL A 3 1.75 -8.22 -22.83
CA VAL A 3 0.90 -9.15 -22.08
C VAL A 3 -0.03 -8.36 -21.18
N LYS A 4 -1.33 -8.58 -21.31
CA LYS A 4 -2.28 -7.96 -20.39
C LYS A 4 -2.24 -8.71 -19.07
N ALA A 5 -1.79 -8.05 -18.00
CA ALA A 5 -1.72 -8.62 -16.67
C ALA A 5 -2.91 -8.20 -15.79
N PHE A 6 -3.43 -7.00 -16.00
CA PHE A 6 -4.50 -6.43 -15.20
C PHE A 6 -5.62 -5.84 -16.04
N LYS A 7 -6.79 -5.75 -15.40
CA LYS A 7 -7.92 -4.96 -15.86
C LYS A 7 -8.30 -3.96 -14.78
N LEU A 8 -8.40 -2.69 -15.17
CA LEU A 8 -8.94 -1.65 -14.31
C LEU A 8 -10.47 -1.74 -14.25
N VAL A 9 -11.03 -1.73 -13.04
CA VAL A 9 -12.47 -1.83 -12.79
C VAL A 9 -12.88 -0.76 -11.76
N SER A 10 -13.89 0.04 -12.08
CA SER A 10 -14.48 1.01 -11.14
C SER A 10 -15.09 0.27 -9.94
N ALA A 11 -14.83 0.75 -8.73
CA ALA A 11 -15.33 0.16 -7.48
C ALA A 11 -16.22 1.13 -6.70
N VAL A 12 -15.80 2.38 -6.56
CA VAL A 12 -16.61 3.44 -5.95
C VAL A 12 -16.57 4.67 -6.84
N GLU A 13 -17.75 5.09 -7.29
CA GLU A 13 -17.91 6.27 -8.12
C GLU A 13 -18.22 7.50 -7.27
N ARG A 14 -18.03 8.67 -7.88
CA ARG A 14 -18.11 9.96 -7.21
C ARG A 14 -19.45 10.19 -6.53
N GLU A 15 -20.53 9.81 -7.21
CA GLU A 15 -21.91 9.97 -6.76
C GLU A 15 -22.16 9.24 -5.43
N MET A 16 -21.47 8.10 -5.21
CA MET A 16 -21.60 7.28 -4.01
C MET A 16 -20.92 7.90 -2.79
N LEU A 17 -19.90 8.74 -3.01
CA LEU A 17 -19.13 9.40 -1.96
C LEU A 17 -19.73 10.75 -1.60
N MET A 18 -19.89 11.62 -2.59
CA MET A 18 -19.94 13.08 -2.38
C MET A 18 -21.19 13.73 -2.97
N GLY A 19 -22.04 12.97 -3.68
CA GLY A 19 -23.11 13.54 -4.50
C GLY A 19 -22.57 14.66 -5.40
N ASP A 20 -23.22 15.82 -5.36
CA ASP A 20 -22.84 17.00 -6.15
C ASP A 20 -21.79 17.92 -5.50
N LYS A 21 -21.22 17.56 -4.34
CA LYS A 21 -20.23 18.41 -3.67
C LYS A 21 -18.92 18.43 -4.47
N ASN A 22 -18.58 19.60 -5.02
CA ASN A 22 -17.43 19.77 -5.92
C ASN A 22 -16.06 19.90 -5.24
N TYR A 23 -16.01 19.99 -3.91
CA TYR A 23 -14.81 20.36 -3.16
C TYR A 23 -14.26 19.23 -2.27
N ILE A 24 -14.92 18.07 -2.26
CA ILE A 24 -14.48 16.94 -1.46
C ILE A 24 -13.55 16.08 -2.33
N ASN A 25 -12.41 15.71 -1.75
CA ASN A 25 -11.41 14.85 -2.38
C ASN A 25 -11.15 13.63 -1.49
N ILE A 26 -10.86 12.51 -2.13
CA ILE A 26 -10.31 11.31 -1.47
C ILE A 26 -8.86 11.59 -1.10
N GLU A 27 -8.52 11.47 0.18
CA GLU A 27 -7.16 11.72 0.69
C GLU A 27 -6.42 10.41 1.00
N CYS A 28 -7.14 9.42 1.54
CA CYS A 28 -6.58 8.11 1.83
C CYS A 28 -7.62 7.00 1.74
N ILE A 29 -7.11 5.77 1.56
CA ILE A 29 -7.92 4.56 1.43
C ILE A 29 -7.29 3.47 2.27
N GLU A 30 -8.14 2.65 2.89
CA GLU A 30 -7.75 1.40 3.52
C GLU A 30 -8.77 0.32 3.15
N CYS A 31 -8.32 -0.89 2.86
CA CYS A 31 -9.20 -2.02 2.54
C CYS A 31 -8.83 -3.22 3.41
N CYS A 32 -9.84 -3.86 4.01
CA CYS A 32 -9.69 -5.08 4.79
C CYS A 32 -10.84 -6.05 4.50
N GLY A 33 -10.52 -7.19 3.88
CA GLY A 33 -11.51 -8.11 3.36
C GLY A 33 -12.44 -7.44 2.35
N LYS A 34 -13.72 -7.29 2.72
CA LYS A 34 -14.74 -6.58 1.94
C LYS A 34 -14.94 -5.13 2.38
N ASN A 35 -14.37 -4.73 3.51
CA ASN A 35 -14.54 -3.38 4.03
C ASN A 35 -13.59 -2.42 3.32
N LEU A 36 -14.13 -1.37 2.73
CA LEU A 36 -13.39 -0.27 2.15
C LEU A 36 -13.65 0.99 2.97
N TYR A 37 -12.59 1.61 3.46
CA TYR A 37 -12.62 2.86 4.19
C TYR A 37 -11.96 3.96 3.36
N ILE A 38 -12.61 5.11 3.28
CA ILE A 38 -12.17 6.25 2.49
C ILE A 38 -12.15 7.48 3.40
N GLY A 39 -10.97 8.08 3.56
CA GLY A 39 -10.78 9.34 4.27
C GLY A 39 -10.80 10.51 3.29
N THR A 40 -11.44 11.61 3.67
CA THR A 40 -11.60 12.79 2.81
C THR A 40 -10.99 14.05 3.42
N ASN A 41 -10.80 15.06 2.56
CA ASN A 41 -10.24 16.36 2.94
C ASN A 41 -11.12 17.15 3.93
N ASP A 42 -12.42 16.90 3.93
CA ASP A 42 -13.40 17.52 4.81
C ASP A 42 -13.62 16.76 6.13
N CYS A 43 -12.66 15.90 6.51
CA CYS A 43 -12.63 15.22 7.81
C CYS A 43 -13.71 14.15 7.98
N PHE A 44 -14.14 13.52 6.88
CA PHE A 44 -15.04 12.37 6.93
C PHE A 44 -14.29 11.06 6.67
N ILE A 45 -14.82 10.00 7.28
CA ILE A 45 -14.53 8.62 6.92
C ILE A 45 -15.81 8.02 6.34
N TYR A 46 -15.72 7.43 5.17
CA TYR A 46 -16.79 6.66 4.54
C TYR A 46 -16.45 5.17 4.60
N HIS A 47 -17.44 4.35 4.97
CA HIS A 47 -17.31 2.90 5.00
C HIS A 47 -18.24 2.26 3.96
N PHE A 48 -17.66 1.44 3.10
CA PHE A 48 -18.35 0.66 2.08
C PHE A 48 -18.07 -0.83 2.28
N LEU A 49 -19.04 -1.65 1.90
CA LEU A 49 -18.81 -3.06 1.60
C LEU A 49 -18.62 -3.24 0.10
N LEU A 50 -17.51 -3.87 -0.28
CA LEU A 50 -17.18 -4.24 -1.65
C LEU A 50 -17.54 -5.70 -1.90
N ASP A 51 -18.52 -5.92 -2.77
CA ASP A 51 -18.86 -7.25 -3.27
C ASP A 51 -18.30 -7.46 -4.67
N GLU A 52 -17.44 -8.47 -4.80
CA GLU A 52 -16.94 -8.95 -6.08
C GLU A 52 -17.99 -9.82 -6.77
N LYS A 53 -18.33 -9.45 -8.01
CA LYS A 53 -19.26 -10.19 -8.87
C LYS A 53 -18.55 -10.66 -10.13
N ILE A 54 -18.65 -11.95 -10.40
CA ILE A 54 -18.11 -12.58 -11.62
C ILE A 54 -19.28 -12.80 -12.57
N SER A 55 -19.23 -12.19 -13.75
CA SER A 55 -20.23 -12.44 -14.79
C SER A 55 -20.10 -13.85 -15.37
N THR A 56 -21.13 -14.33 -16.06
CA THR A 56 -21.10 -15.61 -16.80
C THR A 56 -19.98 -15.68 -17.85
N ALA A 57 -19.52 -14.53 -18.34
CA ALA A 57 -18.37 -14.41 -19.25
C ALA A 57 -17.01 -14.27 -18.53
N GLY A 58 -16.96 -14.49 -17.21
CA GLY A 58 -15.75 -14.36 -16.39
C GLY A 58 -15.28 -12.93 -16.16
N LYS A 59 -16.11 -11.92 -16.41
CA LYS A 59 -15.77 -10.51 -16.15
C LYS A 59 -16.01 -10.21 -14.68
N ILE A 60 -14.95 -9.82 -13.98
CA ILE A 60 -15.02 -9.32 -12.62
C ILE A 60 -15.53 -7.87 -12.62
N THR A 61 -16.47 -7.57 -11.74
CA THR A 61 -17.05 -6.26 -11.44
C THR A 61 -17.18 -6.11 -9.93
N PHE A 62 -17.18 -4.87 -9.43
CA PHE A 62 -17.41 -4.61 -8.01
C PHE A 62 -18.71 -3.85 -7.82
N ALA A 63 -19.46 -4.22 -6.78
CA ALA A 63 -20.58 -3.46 -6.27
C ALA A 63 -20.23 -2.94 -4.88
N ALA A 64 -20.14 -1.62 -4.74
CA ALA A 64 -19.95 -0.98 -3.45
C ALA A 64 -21.31 -0.68 -2.80
N THR A 65 -21.45 -0.98 -1.52
CA THR A 65 -22.64 -0.61 -0.73
C THR A 65 -22.19 0.27 0.42
N LYS A 66 -22.57 1.55 0.40
CA LYS A 66 -22.28 2.48 1.50
C LYS A 66 -22.97 2.00 2.76
N GLN A 67 -22.18 1.74 3.81
CA GLN A 67 -22.71 1.35 5.12
C GLN A 67 -23.01 2.61 5.93
N LEU A 68 -21.98 3.42 6.17
CA LEU A 68 -22.10 4.66 6.93
C LEU A 68 -20.97 5.64 6.59
N HIS A 69 -21.05 6.83 7.18
CA HIS A 69 -19.99 7.82 7.15
C HIS A 69 -19.97 8.59 8.48
N LYS A 70 -18.79 9.06 8.90
CA LYS A 70 -18.59 9.76 10.17
C LYS A 70 -17.72 10.99 9.97
N TYR A 71 -18.18 12.14 10.47
CA TYR A 71 -17.37 13.35 10.60
C TYR A 71 -16.57 13.32 11.90
N LEU A 72 -15.27 13.60 11.85
CA LEU A 72 -14.40 13.53 13.02
C LEU A 72 -14.28 14.84 13.80
N GLY A 73 -14.83 15.95 13.31
CA GLY A 73 -14.91 17.21 14.07
C GLY A 73 -13.73 18.17 13.94
N LEU A 74 -12.65 17.82 13.22
CA LEU A 74 -11.39 18.57 13.26
C LEU A 74 -11.18 19.58 12.11
N LYS A 75 -12.04 19.58 11.08
CA LYS A 75 -11.87 20.41 9.86
C LYS A 75 -10.48 20.27 9.21
N LYS A 76 -9.87 19.10 9.35
CA LYS A 76 -8.58 18.71 8.77
C LYS A 76 -8.78 17.43 7.94
N PRO A 77 -7.99 17.21 6.88
CA PRO A 77 -8.09 15.99 6.10
C PRO A 77 -7.87 14.76 6.98
N VAL A 78 -8.56 13.66 6.65
CA VAL A 78 -8.17 12.34 7.13
C VAL A 78 -6.97 11.91 6.29
N SER A 79 -5.79 11.95 6.87
CA SER A 79 -4.52 11.81 6.14
C SER A 79 -4.18 10.36 5.85
N GLU A 80 -4.40 9.45 6.80
CA GLU A 80 -4.11 8.02 6.64
C GLU A 80 -5.08 7.16 7.43
N LEU A 81 -5.34 5.96 6.91
CA LEU A 81 -6.16 4.92 7.51
C LEU A 81 -5.37 3.61 7.51
N LYS A 82 -5.45 2.83 8.60
CA LYS A 82 -4.94 1.45 8.66
C LYS A 82 -5.87 0.56 9.45
N ALA A 83 -6.22 -0.60 8.89
CA ALA A 83 -7.10 -1.55 9.54
C ALA A 83 -6.29 -2.52 10.42
N ALA A 84 -6.65 -2.63 11.69
CA ALA A 84 -6.20 -3.67 12.61
C ALA A 84 -7.36 -4.65 12.84
N SER A 85 -7.59 -5.53 11.85
CA SER A 85 -8.76 -6.41 11.79
C SER A 85 -8.88 -7.34 13.00
N ALA A 86 -7.76 -7.87 13.50
CA ALA A 86 -7.70 -8.68 14.71
C ALA A 86 -8.25 -7.96 15.96
N LEU A 87 -8.23 -6.62 15.97
CA LEU A 87 -8.73 -5.78 17.06
C LEU A 87 -10.10 -5.18 16.74
N THR A 88 -10.63 -5.40 15.54
CA THR A 88 -11.79 -4.66 15.00
C THR A 88 -11.61 -3.14 15.14
N ARG A 89 -10.38 -2.66 14.94
CA ARG A 89 -10.03 -1.22 15.04
C ARG A 89 -9.52 -0.68 13.71
N LEU A 90 -9.96 0.52 13.39
CA LEU A 90 -9.41 1.35 12.33
C LEU A 90 -8.58 2.46 13.00
N LEU A 91 -7.30 2.53 12.65
CA LEU A 91 -6.42 3.60 13.07
C LEU A 91 -6.59 4.75 12.08
N VAL A 92 -6.91 5.93 12.60
CA VAL A 92 -7.25 7.11 11.81
C VAL A 92 -6.28 8.23 12.14
N LEU A 93 -5.46 8.63 11.17
CA LEU A 93 -4.59 9.79 11.31
C LEU A 93 -5.30 11.06 10.82
N CYS A 94 -5.49 12.01 11.73
CA CYS A 94 -5.98 13.35 11.41
C CYS A 94 -5.34 14.35 12.37
N ASP A 95 -4.88 15.49 11.85
CA ASP A 95 -4.23 16.56 12.63
C ASP A 95 -3.11 16.06 13.56
N ASN A 96 -2.20 15.28 12.98
CA ASN A 96 -1.09 14.61 13.67
C ASN A 96 -1.49 13.72 14.86
N THR A 97 -2.74 13.27 14.93
CA THR A 97 -3.25 12.40 15.98
C THR A 97 -3.82 11.13 15.36
N ILE A 98 -3.33 9.98 15.80
CA ILE A 98 -3.92 8.68 15.48
C ILE A 98 -4.98 8.36 16.51
N THR A 99 -6.24 8.27 16.07
CA THR A 99 -7.36 7.86 16.91
C THR A 99 -7.79 6.44 16.54
N LEU A 100 -8.17 5.65 17.54
CA LEU A 100 -8.74 4.33 17.32
C LEU A 100 -10.26 4.45 17.24
N VAL A 101 -10.83 4.01 16.12
CA VAL A 101 -12.28 3.87 15.97
C VAL A 101 -12.65 2.42 15.68
N ASN A 102 -13.86 2.02 16.04
CA ASN A 102 -14.36 0.69 15.70
C ASN A 102 -14.61 0.58 14.19
N MET A 103 -14.20 -0.54 13.59
CA MET A 103 -14.29 -0.75 12.12
C MET A 103 -15.71 -0.80 11.57
N ILE A 104 -16.71 -1.09 12.40
CA ILE A 104 -18.10 -1.29 11.97
C ILE A 104 -18.89 0.00 12.11
N ASN A 105 -18.85 0.64 13.29
CA ASN A 105 -19.68 1.83 13.57
C ASN A 105 -18.91 3.16 13.50
N LEU A 106 -17.57 3.12 13.32
CA LEU A 106 -16.66 4.27 13.32
C LEU A 106 -16.75 5.14 14.59
N GLU A 107 -17.21 4.57 15.70
CA GLU A 107 -17.18 5.25 16.99
C GLU A 107 -15.78 5.14 17.63
N PRO A 108 -15.27 6.23 18.24
CA PRO A 108 -14.02 6.20 18.99
C PRO A 108 -14.08 5.19 20.14
N VAL A 109 -12.92 4.66 20.50
CA VAL A 109 -12.80 3.81 21.70
C VAL A 109 -13.18 4.59 22.98
N PRO A 110 -13.98 4.02 23.90
CA PRO A 110 -14.47 4.73 25.09
C PRO A 110 -13.36 5.25 26.01
N THR A 111 -12.20 4.58 26.03
CA THR A 111 -11.02 4.97 26.82
C THR A 111 -10.38 6.27 26.32
N GLY A 112 -10.70 6.72 25.11
CA GLY A 112 -10.07 7.86 24.47
C GLY A 112 -8.61 7.61 24.06
N ALA A 113 -8.20 6.34 23.93
CA ALA A 113 -6.86 5.98 23.51
C ALA A 113 -6.54 6.58 22.13
N ARG A 114 -5.41 7.30 22.07
CA ARG A 114 -4.93 8.01 20.89
C ARG A 114 -3.42 8.22 20.97
N ILE A 115 -2.77 8.35 19.83
CA ILE A 115 -1.35 8.65 19.72
C ILE A 115 -1.21 10.05 19.14
N LYS A 116 -0.51 10.95 19.83
CA LYS A 116 -0.30 12.34 19.38
C LYS A 116 1.08 12.49 18.76
N GLY A 117 1.20 13.43 17.82
CA GLY A 117 2.45 13.79 17.20
C GLY A 117 2.92 12.79 16.15
N ALA A 118 1.99 12.18 15.40
CA ALA A 118 2.28 11.29 14.28
C ALA A 118 2.21 12.07 12.96
N VAL A 119 3.24 12.02 12.12
CA VAL A 119 3.25 12.60 10.77
C VAL A 119 2.64 11.61 9.77
N THR A 120 3.01 10.34 9.89
CA THR A 120 2.57 9.19 9.09
C THR A 120 2.83 7.93 9.90
N PHE A 121 2.13 6.84 9.57
CA PHE A 121 2.31 5.58 10.25
C PHE A 121 2.10 4.36 9.36
N THR A 122 2.66 3.24 9.78
CA THR A 122 2.51 1.95 9.10
C THR A 122 2.44 0.81 10.11
N LEU A 123 1.82 -0.30 9.71
CA LEU A 123 1.73 -1.51 10.53
C LEU A 123 2.94 -2.40 10.27
N ASN A 124 3.42 -3.09 11.30
CA ASN A 124 4.37 -4.16 11.14
C ASN A 124 3.66 -5.46 10.77
N GLU A 125 3.70 -5.80 9.48
CA GLU A 125 3.13 -7.05 8.95
C GLU A 125 3.90 -8.30 9.39
N ASN A 126 5.10 -8.13 9.94
CA ASN A 126 5.89 -9.19 10.55
C ASN A 126 6.24 -8.76 11.99
N PRO A 127 5.25 -8.70 12.89
CA PRO A 127 5.44 -8.14 14.23
C PRO A 127 6.47 -8.93 15.02
N VAL A 128 7.24 -8.22 15.82
CA VAL A 128 8.23 -8.84 16.71
C VAL A 128 7.58 -9.36 17.98
N SER A 129 6.54 -8.68 18.46
CA SER A 129 5.74 -9.13 19.58
C SER A 129 5.05 -10.45 19.23
N GLY A 130 5.17 -11.43 20.12
CA GLY A 130 4.40 -12.69 20.02
C GLY A 130 2.98 -12.59 20.55
N ASP A 131 2.53 -11.42 21.02
CA ASP A 131 1.18 -11.22 21.56
C ASP A 131 0.16 -11.08 20.42
N PRO A 132 -0.78 -12.04 20.26
CA PRO A 132 -1.77 -12.02 19.19
C PRO A 132 -2.88 -10.98 19.38
N PHE A 133 -2.96 -10.32 20.54
CA PHE A 133 -4.01 -9.35 20.87
C PHE A 133 -3.59 -7.90 20.68
N CYS A 134 -2.52 -7.66 19.93
CA CYS A 134 -2.05 -6.33 19.61
C CYS A 134 -1.45 -6.29 18.21
N VAL A 135 -1.37 -5.08 17.66
CA VAL A 135 -0.65 -4.80 16.42
C VAL A 135 0.51 -3.86 16.73
N GLU A 136 1.64 -4.11 16.09
CA GLU A 136 2.81 -3.24 16.19
C GLU A 136 2.72 -2.15 15.10
N VAL A 137 2.90 -0.90 15.51
CA VAL A 137 2.74 0.29 14.68
C VAL A 137 4.02 1.11 14.72
N CYS A 138 4.56 1.42 13.54
CA CYS A 138 5.69 2.32 13.37
C CYS A 138 5.18 3.70 12.99
N ILE A 139 5.66 4.74 13.68
CA ILE A 139 5.22 6.12 13.51
C ILE A 139 6.43 7.01 13.23
N ILE A 140 6.35 7.82 12.17
CA ILE A 140 7.22 8.98 12.04
C ILE A 140 6.65 10.08 12.94
N SER A 141 7.43 10.50 13.93
CA SER A 141 6.99 11.51 14.88
C SER A 141 7.18 12.93 14.34
N VAL A 142 6.34 13.87 14.81
CA VAL A 142 6.58 15.32 14.66
C VAL A 142 7.81 15.77 15.45
N LYS A 143 8.26 14.97 16.43
CA LYS A 143 9.56 15.17 17.07
C LYS A 143 10.65 15.01 16.01
N ARG A 144 11.55 15.97 15.97
CA ARG A 144 12.67 16.01 15.01
C ARG A 144 13.42 14.68 15.00
N ARG A 145 13.60 14.09 13.81
CA ARG A 145 14.42 12.89 13.57
C ARG A 145 14.05 11.70 14.46
N THR A 146 12.75 11.47 14.64
CA THR A 146 12.26 10.48 15.61
C THR A 146 11.28 9.51 14.97
N ILE A 147 11.56 8.23 15.14
CA ILE A 147 10.64 7.11 14.91
C ILE A 147 10.16 6.58 16.25
N GLN A 148 8.88 6.24 16.36
CA GLN A 148 8.30 5.62 17.53
C GLN A 148 7.61 4.31 17.16
N MET A 149 7.91 3.26 17.91
CA MET A 149 7.21 1.98 17.83
C MET A 149 6.17 1.92 18.94
N PHE A 150 4.95 1.58 18.57
CA PHE A 150 3.82 1.42 19.47
C PHE A 150 3.24 0.01 19.37
N MET A 151 2.76 -0.50 20.51
CA MET A 151 1.82 -1.60 20.54
C MET A 151 0.42 -1.01 20.70
N VAL A 152 -0.46 -1.37 19.77
CA VAL A 152 -1.86 -0.95 19.75
C VAL A 152 -2.72 -2.15 20.10
N PHE A 153 -3.50 -2.02 21.15
CA PHE A 153 -4.47 -3.01 21.62
C PHE A 153 -5.88 -2.55 21.27
N GLU A 154 -6.88 -3.33 21.67
CA GLU A 154 -8.27 -3.01 21.42
C GLU A 154 -8.72 -1.64 22.03
N ASP A 155 -8.25 -1.31 23.24
CA ASP A 155 -8.71 -0.16 24.02
C ASP A 155 -7.59 0.72 24.56
N ARG A 156 -6.32 0.39 24.27
CA ARG A 156 -5.15 1.13 24.75
C ARG A 156 -4.03 1.14 23.72
N VAL A 157 -3.11 2.09 23.90
CA VAL A 157 -1.89 2.22 23.11
C VAL A 157 -0.70 2.36 24.04
N GLN A 158 0.42 1.76 23.68
CA GLN A 158 1.65 1.78 24.47
C GLN A 158 2.85 2.03 23.57
N ILE A 159 3.64 3.05 23.89
CA ILE A 159 4.95 3.22 23.24
C ILE A 159 5.91 2.16 23.78
N VAL A 160 6.61 1.46 22.87
CA VAL A 160 7.59 0.42 23.23
C VAL A 160 9.02 0.82 22.90
N LYS A 161 9.22 1.64 21.87
CA LYS A 161 10.55 2.13 21.50
C LYS A 161 10.46 3.53 20.90
N GLU A 162 11.42 4.38 21.23
CA GLU A 162 11.70 5.63 20.53
C GLU A 162 13.12 5.51 19.96
N VAL A 163 13.28 5.83 18.68
CA VAL A 163 14.54 5.70 17.94
C VAL A 163 14.83 6.99 17.21
N PHE A 164 16.07 7.46 17.32
CA PHE A 164 16.54 8.64 16.61
C PHE A 164 17.17 8.25 15.28
N THR A 165 16.88 9.03 14.24
CA THR A 165 17.42 8.86 12.90
C THR A 165 18.51 9.91 12.62
N PRO A 166 19.44 9.65 11.68
CA PRO A 166 20.48 10.64 11.32
C PRO A 166 19.89 11.96 10.79
N GLU A 167 18.81 11.84 10.01
CA GLU A 167 18.07 12.95 9.41
C GLU A 167 16.56 12.78 9.59
N GLN A 168 15.75 13.76 9.15
CA GLN A 168 14.30 13.68 9.30
C GLN A 168 13.77 12.57 8.37
N PRO A 169 13.05 11.57 8.90
CA PRO A 169 12.40 10.57 8.06
C PRO A 169 11.15 11.18 7.42
N CYS A 170 10.98 10.89 6.13
CA CYS A 170 9.86 11.33 5.29
C CYS A 170 8.88 10.19 5.01
N ALA A 171 9.37 8.95 4.92
CA ALA A 171 8.56 7.75 4.77
C ALA A 171 9.24 6.55 5.44
N VAL A 172 8.42 5.55 5.82
CA VAL A 172 8.89 4.34 6.49
C VAL A 172 8.09 3.12 6.05
N ALA A 173 8.79 2.00 5.87
CA ALA A 173 8.23 0.66 5.90
C ALA A 173 8.95 -0.15 6.98
N VAL A 174 8.27 -1.16 7.53
CA VAL A 174 8.80 -1.98 8.64
C VAL A 174 8.59 -3.46 8.35
N ASP A 175 9.58 -4.29 8.69
CA ASP A 175 9.49 -5.75 8.73
C ASP A 175 10.30 -6.28 9.91
N GLY A 176 9.62 -6.85 10.91
CA GLY A 176 10.28 -7.28 12.14
C GLY A 176 10.97 -6.09 12.81
N TYR A 177 12.25 -6.23 13.12
CA TYR A 177 13.07 -5.17 13.72
C TYR A 177 13.60 -4.12 12.74
N TYR A 178 13.38 -4.30 11.44
CA TYR A 178 14.02 -3.49 10.41
C TYR A 178 13.07 -2.44 9.87
N LEU A 179 13.55 -1.19 9.90
CA LEU A 179 12.92 -0.04 9.28
C LEU A 179 13.65 0.24 7.97
N CYS A 180 12.91 0.30 6.87
CA CYS A 180 13.38 0.93 5.66
C CYS A 180 12.89 2.38 5.68
N LEU A 181 13.80 3.34 5.59
CA LEU A 181 13.50 4.75 5.79
C LEU A 181 13.92 5.53 4.56
N ALA A 182 13.01 6.39 4.07
CA ALA A 182 13.39 7.53 3.27
C ALA A 182 13.69 8.68 4.23
N LEU A 183 14.94 9.10 4.30
CA LEU A 183 15.35 10.32 4.97
C LEU A 183 15.25 11.50 3.99
N THR A 184 15.61 12.70 4.44
CA THR A 184 15.64 13.89 3.59
C THR A 184 16.59 13.75 2.40
N THR A 185 17.76 13.12 2.58
CA THR A 185 18.81 13.06 1.55
C THR A 185 19.20 11.65 1.07
N GLN A 186 18.64 10.60 1.69
CA GLN A 186 19.03 9.22 1.39
C GLN A 186 18.00 8.19 1.87
N TYR A 187 18.05 6.99 1.31
CA TYR A 187 17.41 5.82 1.88
C TYR A 187 18.37 5.05 2.79
N ILE A 188 17.86 4.53 3.91
CA ILE A 188 18.62 3.69 4.84
C ILE A 188 17.79 2.48 5.30
N ILE A 189 18.48 1.45 5.76
CA ILE A 189 17.92 0.42 6.64
C ILE A 189 18.37 0.72 8.06
N LEU A 190 17.45 0.71 9.02
CA LEU A 190 17.72 0.90 10.44
C LEU A 190 17.09 -0.23 11.24
N ASN A 191 17.89 -0.95 12.04
CA ASN A 191 17.36 -1.91 12.99
C ASN A 191 17.01 -1.19 14.30
N TYR A 192 15.72 -1.05 14.61
CA TYR A 192 15.27 -0.23 15.76
C TYR A 192 15.61 -0.85 17.13
N ASN A 193 15.96 -2.13 17.18
CA ASN A 193 16.35 -2.82 18.41
C ASN A 193 17.83 -2.60 18.75
N THR A 194 18.71 -2.77 17.75
CA THR A 194 20.17 -2.67 17.91
C THR A 194 20.72 -1.27 17.64
N GLY A 195 19.98 -0.43 16.90
CA GLY A 195 20.42 0.87 16.44
C GLY A 195 21.36 0.82 15.22
N VAL A 196 21.69 -0.37 14.70
CA VAL A 196 22.54 -0.51 13.51
C VAL A 196 21.84 0.08 12.29
N SER A 197 22.55 0.92 11.56
CA SER A 197 22.08 1.59 10.34
C SER A 197 22.98 1.21 9.15
N GLN A 198 22.37 1.01 8.00
CA GLN A 198 23.01 0.74 6.73
C GLN A 198 22.48 1.71 5.68
N ASP A 199 23.36 2.51 5.08
CA ASP A 199 23.00 3.39 3.99
C ASP A 199 22.73 2.60 2.71
N LEU A 200 21.75 3.04 1.90
CA LEU A 200 21.40 2.43 0.62
C LEU A 200 21.89 3.29 -0.55
N PHE A 201 21.16 4.36 -0.86
CA PHE A 201 21.49 5.26 -1.96
C PHE A 201 20.86 6.66 -1.75
N PRO A 202 21.41 7.70 -2.41
CA PRO A 202 20.92 9.07 -2.30
C PRO A 202 19.48 9.25 -2.79
N TYR A 203 18.79 10.21 -2.19
CA TYR A 203 17.41 10.58 -2.47
C TYR A 203 17.21 12.07 -2.14
N CYS A 204 16.23 12.74 -2.73
CA CYS A 204 15.94 14.14 -2.38
C CYS A 204 14.44 14.30 -2.11
N SER A 205 14.09 14.58 -0.85
CA SER A 205 12.68 14.73 -0.44
C SER A 205 11.98 15.93 -1.06
N ASP A 206 12.74 16.93 -1.50
CA ASP A 206 12.20 18.15 -2.09
C ASP A 206 11.89 17.98 -3.59
N GLU A 207 12.49 16.98 -4.24
CA GLU A 207 12.33 16.73 -5.67
C GLU A 207 11.24 15.71 -5.98
N LYS A 208 11.14 14.64 -5.18
CA LYS A 208 10.23 13.51 -5.44
C LYS A 208 9.54 13.07 -4.16
N ARG A 209 8.37 12.47 -4.30
CA ARG A 209 7.71 11.78 -3.18
C ARG A 209 8.43 10.46 -2.92
N PRO A 210 8.74 10.10 -1.66
CA PRO A 210 9.46 8.86 -1.40
C PRO A 210 8.54 7.67 -1.63
N ILE A 211 9.09 6.59 -2.17
CA ILE A 211 8.42 5.29 -2.20
C ILE A 211 9.25 4.35 -1.33
N VAL A 212 8.64 3.87 -0.25
CA VAL A 212 9.18 2.81 0.59
C VAL A 212 8.09 1.79 0.80
N LYS A 213 8.26 0.60 0.25
CA LYS A 213 7.26 -0.46 0.31
C LYS A 213 7.90 -1.76 0.76
N ARG A 214 7.35 -2.39 1.81
CA ARG A 214 7.68 -3.77 2.16
C ARG A 214 7.15 -4.70 1.07
N ILE A 215 7.99 -5.59 0.56
CA ILE A 215 7.61 -6.50 -0.54
C ILE A 215 7.70 -7.98 -0.17
N GLY A 216 8.35 -8.25 0.96
CA GLY A 216 8.56 -9.57 1.49
C GLY A 216 9.21 -9.46 2.86
N ARG A 217 9.47 -10.61 3.47
CA ARG A 217 10.25 -10.65 4.70
C ARG A 217 11.64 -10.08 4.43
N GLN A 218 12.00 -9.03 5.17
CA GLN A 218 13.30 -8.37 5.08
C GLN A 218 13.68 -7.86 3.68
N GLU A 219 12.68 -7.57 2.83
CA GLU A 219 12.88 -7.05 1.48
C GLU A 219 11.93 -5.87 1.22
N PHE A 220 12.47 -4.81 0.61
CA PHE A 220 11.79 -3.56 0.35
C PHE A 220 11.99 -3.10 -1.10
N LEU A 221 11.02 -2.34 -1.61
CA LEU A 221 11.01 -1.65 -2.89
C LEU A 221 11.08 -0.15 -2.64
N LEU A 222 11.97 0.49 -3.39
CA LEU A 222 12.33 1.90 -3.23
C LEU A 222 12.31 2.62 -4.58
N ALA A 223 11.95 3.91 -4.56
CA ALA A 223 12.19 4.79 -5.71
C ALA A 223 13.65 5.24 -5.76
N GLY A 224 14.39 4.66 -6.69
CA GLY A 224 15.77 4.99 -7.01
C GLY A 224 15.91 6.10 -8.06
N PRO A 225 17.15 6.57 -8.28
CA PRO A 225 17.45 7.61 -9.25
C PRO A 225 17.13 7.17 -10.69
N GLY A 226 16.84 8.13 -11.56
CA GLY A 226 16.62 7.88 -13.00
C GLY A 226 15.40 7.03 -13.36
N GLY A 227 14.36 7.02 -12.50
CA GLY A 227 13.16 6.22 -12.76
C GLY A 227 13.35 4.73 -12.49
N LEU A 228 14.22 4.36 -11.55
CA LEU A 228 14.44 2.98 -11.16
C LEU A 228 13.58 2.59 -9.94
N GLY A 229 12.98 1.41 -9.98
CA GLY A 229 12.45 0.71 -8.82
C GLY A 229 13.49 -0.26 -8.28
N MET A 230 14.12 0.13 -7.18
CA MET A 230 15.21 -0.60 -6.55
C MET A 230 14.69 -1.55 -5.50
N PHE A 231 15.26 -2.76 -5.46
CA PHE A 231 14.96 -3.75 -4.45
C PHE A 231 16.13 -3.82 -3.46
N ALA A 232 15.83 -3.77 -2.17
CA ALA A 232 16.86 -3.78 -1.13
C ALA A 232 16.45 -4.72 0.00
N THR A 233 17.38 -5.56 0.43
CA THR A 233 17.26 -6.35 1.64
C THR A 233 17.72 -5.56 2.86
N VAL A 234 17.49 -6.12 4.05
CA VAL A 234 17.96 -5.52 5.30
C VAL A 234 19.48 -5.41 5.43
N ASP A 235 20.23 -6.21 4.66
CA ASP A 235 21.69 -6.15 4.59
C ASP A 235 22.20 -5.07 3.61
N GLY A 236 21.29 -4.28 3.03
CA GLY A 236 21.61 -3.22 2.06
C GLY A 236 21.97 -3.71 0.67
N ILE A 237 21.79 -5.01 0.39
CA ILE A 237 22.06 -5.61 -0.93
C ILE A 237 20.77 -5.81 -1.72
N SER A 238 20.88 -5.71 -3.05
CA SER A 238 19.80 -6.11 -3.96
C SER A 238 19.96 -7.57 -4.38
N GLN A 239 18.88 -8.34 -4.28
CA GLN A 239 18.81 -9.72 -4.77
C GLN A 239 18.22 -9.83 -6.18
N ARG A 240 17.74 -8.73 -6.76
CA ARG A 240 17.11 -8.72 -8.08
C ARG A 240 17.40 -7.43 -8.84
N ALA A 241 17.42 -7.50 -10.16
CA ALA A 241 17.64 -6.32 -10.98
C ALA A 241 16.48 -5.31 -10.79
N PRO A 242 16.75 -4.00 -10.89
CA PRO A 242 15.73 -2.97 -10.76
C PRO A 242 14.74 -3.02 -11.92
N VAL A 243 13.52 -2.52 -11.66
CA VAL A 243 12.54 -2.24 -12.72
C VAL A 243 12.69 -0.79 -13.18
N HIS A 244 12.39 -0.51 -14.45
CA HIS A 244 12.38 0.86 -14.97
C HIS A 244 10.95 1.36 -15.08
N TRP A 245 10.64 2.49 -14.45
CA TRP A 245 9.34 3.14 -14.47
C TRP A 245 9.48 4.64 -14.76
N SER A 246 8.36 5.36 -14.76
CA SER A 246 8.37 6.82 -14.95
C SER A 246 9.25 7.53 -13.92
N GLU A 247 9.97 8.57 -14.33
CA GLU A 247 10.68 9.44 -13.39
C GLU A 247 9.74 10.20 -12.46
N ASN A 248 8.47 10.36 -12.85
CA ASN A 248 7.41 11.02 -12.09
C ASN A 248 6.55 10.02 -11.30
N VAL A 249 7.05 8.81 -11.03
CA VAL A 249 6.33 7.82 -10.24
C VAL A 249 5.91 8.42 -8.88
N ILE A 250 4.64 8.29 -8.54
CA ILE A 250 4.05 8.83 -7.30
C ILE A 250 3.65 7.73 -6.31
N GLY A 251 3.60 6.48 -6.76
CA GLY A 251 3.27 5.33 -5.91
C GLY A 251 3.64 4.01 -6.55
N ALA A 252 3.80 2.98 -5.71
CA ALA A 252 4.02 1.61 -6.14
C ALA A 252 3.23 0.64 -5.26
N ALA A 253 2.71 -0.41 -5.88
CA ALA A 253 1.99 -1.49 -5.21
C ALA A 253 2.41 -2.85 -5.77
N LEU A 254 2.14 -3.90 -4.99
CA LEU A 254 2.52 -5.27 -5.35
C LEU A 254 1.32 -6.15 -5.60
N CYS A 255 1.43 -6.93 -6.66
CA CYS A 255 0.59 -8.09 -6.88
C CYS A 255 1.45 -9.13 -7.57
N PHE A 256 2.13 -9.96 -6.76
CA PHE A 256 3.15 -10.89 -7.23
C PHE A 256 2.62 -11.73 -8.42
N PRO A 257 3.36 -11.82 -9.53
CA PRO A 257 4.77 -11.45 -9.71
C PRO A 257 5.04 -10.02 -10.22
N TYR A 258 4.06 -9.12 -10.12
CA TYR A 258 4.16 -7.77 -10.68
C TYR A 258 4.37 -6.68 -9.62
N VAL A 259 5.13 -5.67 -10.00
CA VAL A 259 5.08 -4.33 -9.40
C VAL A 259 4.20 -3.46 -10.29
N VAL A 260 3.26 -2.78 -9.66
CA VAL A 260 2.44 -1.74 -10.30
C VAL A 260 3.00 -0.40 -9.89
N ALA A 261 3.25 0.48 -10.86
CA ALA A 261 3.70 1.85 -10.62
C ALA A 261 2.65 2.84 -11.13
N LEU A 262 2.35 3.84 -10.31
CA LEU A 262 1.42 4.92 -10.64
C LEU A 262 2.21 6.18 -10.99
N ASP A 263 1.82 6.76 -12.12
CA ASP A 263 2.14 8.10 -12.59
C ASP A 263 0.82 8.91 -12.62
N ASP A 264 0.87 10.23 -12.78
CA ASP A 264 -0.34 11.06 -12.77
C ASP A 264 -1.19 10.89 -14.05
N GLU A 265 -0.61 10.35 -15.12
CA GLU A 265 -1.31 10.09 -16.39
C GLU A 265 -1.58 8.61 -16.70
N PHE A 266 -0.83 7.70 -16.09
CA PHE A 266 -0.91 6.27 -16.40
C PHE A 266 -0.47 5.35 -15.27
N ILE A 267 -0.85 4.09 -15.41
CA ILE A 267 -0.37 2.99 -14.57
C ILE A 267 0.51 2.09 -15.44
N THR A 268 1.69 1.73 -14.95
CA THR A 268 2.55 0.72 -15.58
C THR A 268 2.65 -0.53 -14.72
N VAL A 269 2.77 -1.68 -15.37
CA VAL A 269 2.89 -2.98 -14.72
C VAL A 269 4.22 -3.60 -15.15
N HIS A 270 5.06 -3.93 -14.19
CA HIS A 270 6.42 -4.44 -14.38
C HIS A 270 6.53 -5.82 -13.76
N SER A 271 7.14 -6.76 -14.47
CA SER A 271 7.39 -8.10 -13.95
C SER A 271 8.65 -8.10 -13.08
N MET A 272 8.54 -8.64 -11.86
CA MET A 272 9.69 -8.84 -10.97
C MET A 272 10.57 -10.04 -11.38
N LEU A 273 10.16 -10.81 -12.37
CA LEU A 273 10.85 -12.03 -12.78
C LEU A 273 11.87 -11.77 -13.89
N ASP A 274 11.56 -10.82 -14.78
CA ASP A 274 12.38 -10.46 -15.95
C ASP A 274 12.55 -8.95 -16.13
N GLN A 275 12.09 -8.15 -15.17
CA GLN A 275 12.25 -6.69 -15.09
C GLN A 275 11.63 -5.91 -16.27
N GLN A 276 10.78 -6.55 -17.06
CA GLN A 276 10.15 -5.91 -18.22
C GLN A 276 8.80 -5.28 -17.85
N GLN A 277 8.52 -4.13 -18.46
CA GLN A 277 7.19 -3.55 -18.50
C GLN A 277 6.26 -4.44 -19.33
N LYS A 278 5.23 -4.98 -18.69
CA LYS A 278 4.24 -5.88 -19.31
C LYS A 278 3.02 -5.14 -19.80
N GLN A 279 2.63 -4.05 -19.17
CA GLN A 279 1.41 -3.34 -19.51
C GLN A 279 1.48 -1.86 -19.15
N THR A 280 0.80 -1.03 -19.94
CA THR A 280 0.47 0.35 -19.60
C THR A 280 -1.04 0.52 -19.68
N LEU A 281 -1.62 1.16 -18.67
CA LEU A 281 -3.04 1.48 -18.59
C LEU A 281 -3.20 3.00 -18.49
N PRO A 282 -3.97 3.65 -19.38
CA PRO A 282 -4.25 5.08 -19.22
C PRO A 282 -5.06 5.30 -17.95
N PHE A 283 -4.61 6.23 -17.10
CA PHE A 283 -5.27 6.54 -15.83
C PHE A 283 -4.88 7.94 -15.37
N LYS A 284 -5.72 8.92 -15.69
CA LYS A 284 -5.45 10.33 -15.40
C LYS A 284 -5.87 10.71 -13.98
N GLU A 285 -5.16 11.69 -13.42
CA GLU A 285 -5.44 12.26 -12.10
C GLU A 285 -5.33 11.21 -10.97
N GLY A 286 -4.54 10.16 -11.18
CA GLY A 286 -4.26 9.19 -10.13
C GLY A 286 -3.36 9.79 -9.07
N HIS A 287 -3.65 9.53 -7.80
CA HIS A 287 -2.81 10.01 -6.70
C HIS A 287 -2.66 9.02 -5.54
N ILE A 288 -3.45 7.94 -5.52
CA ILE A 288 -3.35 6.86 -4.54
C ILE A 288 -3.14 5.54 -5.28
N LEU A 289 -2.11 4.79 -4.89
CA LEU A 289 -1.89 3.39 -5.29
C LEU A 289 -1.46 2.60 -4.06
N GLN A 290 -2.24 1.59 -3.67
CA GLN A 290 -1.93 0.70 -2.56
C GLN A 290 -2.38 -0.73 -2.86
N ASP A 291 -1.70 -1.71 -2.27
CA ASP A 291 -2.12 -3.10 -2.22
C ASP A 291 -2.64 -3.47 -0.83
N PHE A 292 -3.73 -4.22 -0.80
CA PHE A 292 -4.43 -4.68 0.40
C PHE A 292 -4.83 -6.15 0.20
N GLU A 293 -4.22 -7.07 0.94
CA GLU A 293 -4.59 -8.50 0.91
C GLU A 293 -4.68 -9.07 -0.52
N GLY A 294 -3.75 -8.68 -1.40
CA GLY A 294 -3.70 -9.10 -2.81
C GLY A 294 -4.59 -8.31 -3.78
N LYS A 295 -5.39 -7.35 -3.30
CA LYS A 295 -6.11 -6.38 -4.15
C LYS A 295 -5.25 -5.14 -4.36
N VAL A 296 -5.04 -4.72 -5.60
CA VAL A 296 -4.38 -3.45 -5.90
C VAL A 296 -5.45 -2.41 -6.17
N ILE A 297 -5.51 -1.39 -5.32
CA ILE A 297 -6.46 -0.28 -5.40
C ILE A 297 -5.73 0.96 -5.90
N VAL A 298 -6.35 1.64 -6.85
CA VAL A 298 -5.90 2.92 -7.36
C VAL A 298 -7.06 3.92 -7.29
N ALA A 299 -6.77 5.17 -6.93
CA ALA A 299 -7.80 6.20 -6.87
C ALA A 299 -7.34 7.51 -7.48
N THR A 300 -8.33 8.23 -8.00
CA THR A 300 -8.25 9.67 -8.24
C THR A 300 -8.87 10.40 -7.06
N ASN A 301 -8.86 11.73 -7.08
CA ASN A 301 -9.55 12.53 -6.07
C ASN A 301 -11.06 12.24 -5.95
N LYS A 302 -11.67 11.59 -6.95
CA LYS A 302 -13.13 11.46 -7.08
C LYS A 302 -13.64 10.02 -7.14
N GLY A 303 -12.77 9.04 -7.37
CA GLY A 303 -13.22 7.66 -7.58
C GLY A 303 -12.15 6.64 -7.22
N VAL A 304 -12.63 5.45 -6.83
CA VAL A 304 -11.81 4.32 -6.44
C VAL A 304 -11.96 3.20 -7.46
N TYR A 305 -10.83 2.65 -7.87
CA TYR A 305 -10.73 1.60 -8.88
C TYR A 305 -9.88 0.45 -8.34
N ILE A 306 -10.15 -0.74 -8.84
CA ILE A 306 -9.39 -1.95 -8.52
C ILE A 306 -8.71 -2.45 -9.78
N LEU A 307 -7.41 -2.70 -9.69
CA LEU A 307 -6.63 -3.42 -10.69
C LEU A 307 -6.80 -4.91 -10.44
N VAL A 308 -7.71 -5.52 -11.20
CA VAL A 308 -8.02 -6.94 -11.12
C VAL A 308 -6.97 -7.73 -11.91
N PRO A 309 -6.20 -8.63 -11.29
CA PRO A 309 -5.26 -9.48 -12.01
C PRO A 309 -6.03 -10.44 -12.93
N LEU A 310 -5.52 -10.60 -14.16
CA LEU A 310 -6.01 -11.64 -15.06
C LEU A 310 -5.44 -13.00 -14.65
N PRO A 311 -6.20 -14.10 -14.82
CA PRO A 311 -5.71 -15.44 -14.50
C PRO A 311 -4.35 -15.72 -15.15
N LEU A 312 -3.39 -16.21 -14.36
CA LEU A 312 -2.02 -16.45 -14.83
C LEU A 312 -1.99 -17.42 -16.03
N GLU A 313 -2.89 -18.40 -16.05
CA GLU A 313 -3.01 -19.36 -17.14
C GLU A 313 -3.36 -18.67 -18.45
N LYS A 314 -4.26 -17.69 -18.39
CA LYS A 314 -4.61 -16.89 -19.56
C LYS A 314 -3.42 -16.07 -20.04
N GLN A 315 -2.66 -15.47 -19.12
CA GLN A 315 -1.46 -14.71 -19.48
C GLN A 315 -0.39 -15.59 -20.12
N ILE A 316 -0.20 -16.81 -19.62
CA ILE A 316 0.71 -17.81 -20.19
C ILE A 316 0.23 -18.24 -21.58
N GLN A 317 -1.07 -18.52 -21.75
CA GLN A 317 -1.65 -18.86 -23.06
C GLN A 317 -1.48 -17.71 -24.06
N ASP A 318 -1.72 -16.47 -23.66
CA ASP A 318 -1.55 -15.29 -24.51
C ASP A 318 -0.08 -15.08 -24.92
N LEU A 319 0.87 -15.35 -24.01
CA LEU A 319 2.31 -15.35 -24.29
C LEU A 319 2.69 -16.42 -25.32
N LEU A 320 2.23 -17.66 -25.13
CA LEU A 320 2.50 -18.77 -26.04
C LEU A 320 1.88 -18.54 -27.43
N ALA A 321 0.64 -18.04 -27.48
CA ALA A 321 -0.03 -17.66 -28.72
C ALA A 321 0.71 -16.52 -29.47
N SER A 322 1.44 -15.68 -28.73
CA SER A 322 2.30 -14.62 -29.28
C SER A 322 3.74 -15.09 -29.56
N HIS A 323 4.02 -16.40 -29.50
CA HIS A 323 5.35 -17.00 -29.66
C HIS A 323 6.43 -16.52 -28.66
N ARG A 324 6.02 -15.99 -27.50
CA ARG A 324 6.92 -15.51 -26.42
C ARG A 324 7.15 -16.62 -25.39
N VAL A 325 7.74 -17.72 -25.84
CA VAL A 325 7.88 -18.97 -25.04
C VAL A 325 8.72 -18.77 -23.78
N GLU A 326 9.84 -18.04 -23.87
CA GLU A 326 10.71 -17.81 -22.72
C GLU A 326 10.01 -17.05 -21.60
N GLU A 327 9.25 -16.00 -21.94
CA GLU A 327 8.48 -15.26 -20.94
C GLU A 327 7.35 -16.10 -20.35
N ALA A 328 6.71 -16.94 -21.16
CA ALA A 328 5.71 -17.90 -20.67
C ALA A 328 6.33 -18.87 -19.65
N LEU A 329 7.53 -19.37 -19.93
CA LEU A 329 8.28 -20.26 -19.04
C LEU A 329 8.71 -19.55 -17.75
N VAL A 330 9.22 -18.31 -17.85
CA VAL A 330 9.60 -17.50 -16.70
C VAL A 330 8.39 -17.24 -15.81
N LEU A 331 7.25 -16.83 -16.39
CA LEU A 331 6.02 -16.60 -15.65
C LEU A 331 5.50 -17.88 -15.00
N ALA A 332 5.45 -18.99 -15.74
CA ALA A 332 4.98 -20.28 -15.22
C ALA A 332 5.85 -20.81 -14.07
N LYS A 333 7.19 -20.67 -14.18
CA LYS A 333 8.13 -21.08 -13.12
C LYS A 333 8.04 -20.16 -11.91
N GLY A 334 8.06 -18.84 -12.12
CA GLY A 334 8.06 -17.85 -11.05
C GLY A 334 6.73 -17.78 -10.29
N ALA A 335 5.61 -18.01 -10.98
CA ALA A 335 4.28 -18.01 -10.39
C ALA A 335 3.80 -19.40 -9.96
N ARG A 336 4.67 -20.44 -9.97
CA ARG A 336 4.29 -21.85 -9.69
C ARG A 336 3.52 -22.03 -8.38
N ARG A 337 3.80 -21.22 -7.35
CA ARG A 337 3.09 -21.27 -6.06
C ARG A 337 1.66 -20.72 -6.12
N ASN A 338 1.37 -19.89 -7.12
CA ASN A 338 0.11 -19.17 -7.28
C ASN A 338 -0.81 -19.80 -8.34
N ILE A 339 -0.33 -20.81 -9.07
CA ILE A 339 -1.14 -21.56 -10.05
C ILE A 339 -1.81 -22.73 -9.31
N PRO A 340 -3.15 -22.88 -9.38
CA PRO A 340 -3.85 -24.01 -8.78
C PRO A 340 -3.31 -25.35 -9.31
N LYS A 341 -2.86 -26.22 -8.40
CA LYS A 341 -2.23 -27.52 -8.74
C LYS A 341 -3.19 -28.51 -9.43
N GLU A 342 -4.48 -28.34 -9.25
CA GLU A 342 -5.54 -29.25 -9.71
C GLU A 342 -5.66 -29.36 -11.24
N LYS A 343 -5.02 -28.46 -12.00
CA LYS A 343 -5.09 -28.43 -13.48
C LYS A 343 -3.87 -29.00 -14.21
N PHE A 344 -2.90 -29.57 -13.48
CA PHE A 344 -1.70 -30.22 -14.06
C PHE A 344 -1.73 -31.75 -13.98
N GLN A 345 -2.84 -32.37 -13.59
CA GLN A 345 -3.04 -33.79 -13.81
C GLN A 345 -3.55 -33.97 -15.24
N VAL A 346 -2.62 -34.21 -16.16
CA VAL A 346 -2.91 -34.81 -17.48
C VAL A 346 -2.78 -36.31 -17.33
#